data_AF-A0A8S3GY16-F1
#
_entry.id   AF-A0A8S3GY16-F1
#
_cell.length_a   1.000
_cell.length_b   1.000
_cell.length_c   1.000
_cell.angle_alpha   90.00
_cell.angle_beta   90.00
_cell.angle_gamma   90.00
#
_symmetry.space_group_name_H-M   'P 1'
#
loop_
_entity.id
_entity.type
_entity.pdbx_description
1 polymer ?
#
loop_
_entity_poly.entity_id
_entity_poly.type
_entity_poly.pdbx_seq_one_letter_code
_entity_poly.pdbx_strand_id
1 'polypeptide(L)'
;MSLLVFNLFIGTLYTSLFVLGHDCGHSSFSTYPLLNDIVGTILHTWILTPYYTWKITHNKHHKNTGNIDKDEIFYPQRGSPFEPSLIDDILSWLPGIGWFYYLLNGYSPRTINHFNPFEPIFYNRNLLGVSCSLLAYVGMCYSMYLYGCSFGFMNLVAYHLIPVFLFASYMVIITMLHHTEL
;
A
#
# COMPACT_ATOMS: atom_id res chain seq x y z
N MET A 1 -4.91 -23.71 -17.63
CA MET A 1 -4.60 -23.28 -16.25
C MET A 1 -5.92 -22.98 -15.54
N SER A 2 -6.16 -23.52 -14.35
CA SER A 2 -7.39 -23.17 -13.61
C SER A 2 -7.34 -21.70 -13.14
N LEU A 3 -8.51 -21.09 -12.95
CA LEU A 3 -8.60 -19.70 -12.46
C LEU A 3 -7.89 -19.53 -11.10
N LEU A 4 -7.94 -20.55 -10.24
CA LEU A 4 -7.22 -20.55 -8.96
C LEU A 4 -5.70 -20.47 -9.15
N VAL A 5 -5.12 -21.35 -9.96
CA VAL A 5 -3.66 -21.35 -10.21
C VAL A 5 -3.22 -20.06 -10.88
N PHE A 6 -4.02 -19.55 -11.82
CA PHE A 6 -3.78 -18.24 -12.41
C PHE A 6 -3.73 -17.13 -11.35
N ASN A 7 -4.73 -17.07 -10.46
CA ASN A 7 -4.82 -16.04 -9.44
C ASN A 7 -3.66 -16.09 -8.44
N LEU A 8 -3.28 -17.28 -7.97
CA LEU A 8 -2.12 -17.45 -7.08
C LEU A 8 -0.83 -16.98 -7.74
N PHE A 9 -0.64 -17.31 -9.03
CA PHE A 9 0.53 -16.89 -9.78
C PHE A 9 0.57 -15.37 -9.99
N ILE A 10 -0.52 -14.77 -10.50
CA ILE A 10 -0.58 -13.33 -10.75
C ILE A 10 -0.52 -12.53 -9.44
N GLY A 11 -1.20 -12.98 -8.37
CA GLY A 11 -1.12 -12.33 -7.07
C GLY A 11 0.30 -12.33 -6.49
N THR A 12 1.04 -13.42 -6.67
CA THR A 12 2.47 -13.49 -6.30
C THR A 12 3.31 -12.53 -7.16
N LEU A 13 3.06 -12.44 -8.47
CA LEU A 13 3.74 -11.48 -9.33
C LEU A 13 3.43 -10.03 -8.94
N TYR A 14 2.23 -9.73 -8.45
CA TYR A 14 1.90 -8.38 -7.95
C TYR A 14 2.71 -8.02 -6.71
N THR A 15 3.07 -8.98 -5.86
CA THR A 15 4.07 -8.76 -4.81
C THR A 15 5.43 -8.38 -5.38
N SER A 16 5.85 -8.95 -6.52
CA SER A 16 7.07 -8.51 -7.20
C SER A 16 6.97 -7.08 -7.76
N LEU A 17 5.80 -6.67 -8.26
CA LEU A 17 5.56 -5.27 -8.66
C LEU A 17 5.69 -4.32 -7.46
N PHE A 18 5.19 -4.73 -6.29
CA PHE A 18 5.34 -3.97 -5.06
C PHE A 18 6.81 -3.80 -4.69
N VAL A 19 7.61 -4.88 -4.72
CA VAL A 19 9.06 -4.83 -4.43
C VAL A 19 9.80 -3.89 -5.38
N LEU A 20 9.51 -3.95 -6.68
CA LEU A 20 10.12 -3.02 -7.65
C LEU A 20 9.72 -1.56 -7.38
N GLY A 21 8.45 -1.30 -7.07
CA GLY A 21 8.01 0.04 -6.67
C GLY A 21 8.60 0.48 -5.32
N HIS A 22 8.82 -0.46 -4.40
CA HIS A 22 9.50 -0.22 -3.13
C HIS A 22 10.95 0.21 -3.33
N ASP A 23 11.69 -0.47 -4.20
CA ASP A 23 13.04 -0.08 -4.59
C ASP A 23 13.08 1.31 -5.25
N CYS A 24 12.07 1.65 -6.05
CA CYS A 24 11.90 3.02 -6.55
C CYS A 24 11.72 4.01 -5.38
N GLY A 25 10.90 3.65 -4.37
CA GLY A 25 10.67 4.46 -3.17
C GLY A 25 11.95 4.78 -2.38
N HIS A 26 12.88 3.83 -2.37
CA HIS A 26 14.21 3.94 -1.75
C HIS A 26 15.29 4.52 -2.66
N SER A 27 14.96 4.81 -3.93
CA SER A 27 15.93 5.22 -4.96
C SER A 27 17.04 4.19 -5.22
N SER A 28 16.79 2.90 -4.96
CA SER A 28 17.71 1.79 -5.27
C SER A 28 17.50 1.26 -6.70
N PHE A 29 16.31 1.44 -7.29
CA PHE A 29 16.01 1.01 -8.66
C PHE A 29 16.80 1.80 -9.73
N SER A 30 16.95 3.12 -9.54
CA SER A 30 17.72 3.99 -10.43
C SER A 30 18.36 5.14 -9.68
N THR A 31 19.47 5.67 -10.20
CA THR A 31 20.09 6.90 -9.70
C THR A 31 19.31 8.17 -10.06
N TYR A 32 18.33 8.09 -10.97
CA TYR A 32 17.50 9.23 -11.39
C TYR A 32 16.19 9.28 -10.59
N PRO A 33 15.98 10.29 -9.71
CA PRO A 33 14.81 10.36 -8.84
C PRO A 33 13.48 10.38 -9.61
N LEU A 34 13.43 11.15 -10.71
CA LEU A 34 12.22 11.23 -11.52
C LEU A 34 11.85 9.89 -12.16
N LEU A 35 12.84 9.10 -12.60
CA LEU A 35 12.59 7.78 -13.16
C LEU A 35 11.99 6.85 -12.10
N ASN A 36 12.53 6.87 -10.89
CA ASN A 36 11.98 6.12 -9.76
C ASN A 36 10.53 6.55 -9.47
N ASP A 37 10.25 7.85 -9.45
CA ASP A 37 8.90 8.34 -9.16
C ASP A 37 7.89 7.93 -10.24
N ILE A 38 8.27 7.97 -11.52
CA ILE A 38 7.43 7.53 -12.63
C ILE A 38 7.18 6.02 -12.57
N VAL A 39 8.24 5.22 -12.47
CA VAL A 39 8.14 3.75 -12.47
C VAL A 39 7.39 3.29 -11.23
N GLY A 40 7.75 3.80 -10.06
CA GLY A 40 7.06 3.51 -8.80
C GLY A 40 5.58 3.86 -8.86
N THR A 41 5.22 5.03 -9.41
CA THR A 41 3.81 5.42 -9.59
C THR A 41 3.05 4.45 -10.49
N ILE A 42 3.62 4.06 -11.63
CA ILE A 42 2.97 3.11 -12.56
C ILE A 42 2.77 1.74 -11.89
N LEU A 43 3.82 1.20 -11.25
CA LEU A 43 3.78 -0.12 -10.63
C LEU A 43 2.81 -0.19 -9.45
N HIS A 44 2.85 0.80 -8.55
CA HIS A 44 2.02 0.80 -7.35
C HIS A 44 0.55 1.13 -7.65
N THR A 45 0.27 2.00 -8.62
CA THR A 45 -1.12 2.25 -9.03
C THR A 45 -1.76 1.01 -9.62
N TRP A 46 -1.02 0.19 -10.37
CA TRP A 46 -1.51 -1.10 -10.88
C TRP A 46 -1.98 -2.05 -9.76
N ILE A 47 -1.34 -2.02 -8.60
CA ILE A 47 -1.70 -2.83 -7.42
C ILE A 47 -2.52 -2.03 -6.39
N LEU A 48 -3.18 -0.95 -6.83
CA LEU A 48 -4.05 -0.11 -6.02
C LEU A 48 -3.38 0.47 -4.78
N THR A 49 -2.13 0.90 -4.91
CA THR A 49 -1.37 1.59 -3.87
C THR A 49 -1.02 3.02 -4.34
N PRO A 50 -1.35 4.07 -3.58
CA PRO A 50 -0.93 5.44 -3.90
C PRO A 50 0.57 5.60 -3.61
N TYR A 51 1.39 5.42 -4.65
CA TYR A 51 2.85 5.36 -4.56
C TYR A 51 3.50 6.45 -3.71
N TYR A 52 3.20 7.73 -3.98
CA TYR A 52 4.01 8.81 -3.41
C TYR A 52 3.68 9.05 -1.92
N THR A 53 2.42 8.89 -1.52
CA THR A 53 2.02 8.95 -0.11
C THR A 53 2.56 7.75 0.65
N TRP A 54 2.46 6.54 0.06
CA TRP A 54 3.10 5.33 0.61
C TRP A 54 4.62 5.49 0.72
N LYS A 55 5.30 6.03 -0.28
CA LYS A 55 6.76 6.29 -0.27
C LYS A 55 7.16 7.16 0.92
N ILE A 56 6.38 8.21 1.22
CA ILE A 56 6.67 9.12 2.33
C ILE A 56 6.53 8.43 3.68
N THR A 57 5.41 7.74 3.92
CA THR A 57 5.16 7.01 5.18
C THR A 57 6.14 5.85 5.34
N HIS A 58 6.38 5.09 4.28
CA HIS A 58 7.35 4.00 4.25
C HIS A 58 8.78 4.45 4.56
N ASN A 59 9.24 5.55 3.98
CA ASN A 59 10.57 6.10 4.30
C ASN A 59 10.66 6.55 5.77
N LYS A 60 9.55 7.04 6.35
CA LYS A 60 9.48 7.37 7.77
C LYS A 60 9.47 6.11 8.63
N HIS A 61 8.78 5.05 8.22
CA HIS A 61 8.85 3.75 8.87
C HIS A 61 10.30 3.23 8.90
N HIS A 62 10.99 3.13 7.76
CA HIS A 62 12.38 2.66 7.68
C HIS A 62 13.36 3.48 8.53
N LYS A 63 13.13 4.79 8.64
CA LYS A 63 13.93 5.66 9.49
C LYS A 63 13.73 5.40 10.99
N ASN A 64 12.60 4.81 11.37
CA ASN A 64 12.18 4.64 12.76
C ASN A 64 11.83 3.17 13.09
N THR A 65 12.26 2.19 12.29
CA THR A 65 11.88 0.79 12.47
C THR A 65 12.19 0.30 13.88
N GLY A 66 11.19 -0.25 14.56
CA GLY A 66 11.31 -0.75 15.94
C GLY A 66 11.39 0.36 17.01
N ASN A 67 11.26 1.63 16.63
CA ASN A 67 11.17 2.72 17.58
C ASN A 67 9.75 2.89 18.10
N ILE A 68 9.58 2.68 19.40
CA ILE A 68 8.29 2.72 20.08
C ILE A 68 7.49 4.03 19.90
N ASP A 69 8.21 5.15 19.80
CA ASP A 69 7.61 6.49 19.77
C ASP A 69 7.43 7.03 18.34
N LYS A 70 8.04 6.40 17.33
CA LYS A 70 8.16 6.97 15.98
C LYS A 70 7.86 6.03 14.82
N ASP A 71 7.86 4.72 15.03
CA ASP A 71 7.44 3.77 14.00
C ASP A 71 5.95 3.96 13.66
N GLU A 72 5.59 3.89 12.39
CA GLU A 72 4.21 4.07 11.92
C GLU A 72 3.45 2.74 11.84
N ILE A 73 4.15 1.60 11.78
CA ILE A 73 3.57 0.31 11.39
C ILE A 73 3.57 -0.68 12.55
N PHE A 74 4.72 -0.88 13.20
CA PHE A 74 4.81 -1.84 14.30
C PHE A 74 5.65 -1.31 15.46
N TYR A 75 5.04 -1.28 16.64
CA TYR A 75 5.72 -0.95 17.88
C TYR A 75 4.96 -1.58 19.05
N PRO A 76 5.67 -2.10 20.07
CA PRO A 76 5.02 -2.51 21.31
C PRO A 76 4.37 -1.28 21.95
N GLN A 77 3.06 -1.31 22.17
CA GLN A 77 2.38 -0.18 22.80
C GLN A 77 2.76 -0.15 24.29
N ARG A 78 3.43 0.92 24.75
CA ARG A 78 3.45 1.25 26.19
C ARG A 78 2.01 1.51 26.57
N GLY A 79 1.46 0.79 27.56
CA GLY A 79 0.07 0.89 28.05
C GLY A 79 -0.55 2.24 27.72
N SER A 80 -1.16 2.29 26.53
CA SER A 80 -1.49 3.52 25.84
C SER A 80 -2.91 3.86 26.25
N PRO A 81 -3.25 5.13 26.54
CA PRO A 81 -4.67 5.50 26.71
C PRO A 81 -5.47 5.33 25.40
N PHE A 82 -4.79 5.16 24.27
CA PHE A 82 -5.37 4.83 22.98
C PHE A 82 -5.18 3.34 22.70
N GLU A 83 -6.06 2.53 23.26
CA GLU A 83 -6.29 1.17 22.80
C GLU A 83 -7.04 1.25 21.47
N PRO A 84 -6.58 0.60 20.38
CA PRO A 84 -7.35 0.51 19.16
C PRO A 84 -8.72 -0.10 19.47
N SER A 85 -9.77 0.36 18.77
CA SER A 85 -11.05 -0.32 18.93
C SER A 85 -10.92 -1.77 18.46
N LEU A 86 -11.75 -2.67 19.00
CA LEU A 86 -11.76 -4.07 18.57
C LEU A 86 -11.90 -4.21 17.04
N ILE A 87 -12.62 -3.28 16.40
CA ILE A 87 -12.81 -3.26 14.96
C ILE A 87 -11.49 -2.90 14.25
N ASP A 88 -10.79 -1.86 14.72
CA ASP A 88 -9.53 -1.43 14.13
C ASP A 88 -8.47 -2.52 14.24
N ASP A 89 -8.43 -3.20 15.38
CA ASP A 89 -7.56 -4.35 15.59
C ASP A 89 -7.91 -5.45 14.60
N ILE A 90 -9.14 -5.97 14.58
CA ILE A 90 -9.54 -7.04 13.66
C ILE A 90 -9.25 -6.69 12.20
N LEU A 91 -9.67 -5.51 11.73
CA LEU A 91 -9.51 -5.13 10.32
C LEU A 91 -8.05 -5.02 9.89
N SER A 92 -7.17 -4.55 10.78
CA SER A 92 -5.73 -4.41 10.55
C SER A 92 -5.03 -5.74 10.25
N TRP A 93 -5.58 -6.84 10.76
CA TRP A 93 -4.97 -8.17 10.72
C TRP A 93 -5.58 -9.10 9.67
N LEU A 94 -6.72 -8.73 9.09
CA LEU A 94 -7.39 -9.57 8.10
C LEU A 94 -6.60 -9.60 6.76
N PRO A 95 -6.37 -10.79 6.17
CA PRO A 95 -5.71 -10.90 4.88
C PRO A 95 -6.38 -10.03 3.81
N GLY A 96 -5.58 -9.26 3.08
CA GLY A 96 -6.03 -8.34 2.04
C GLY A 96 -6.66 -7.06 2.60
N ILE A 97 -7.59 -7.19 3.54
CA ILE A 97 -8.32 -6.08 4.16
C ILE A 97 -7.37 -5.17 4.95
N GLY A 98 -6.46 -5.73 5.74
CA GLY A 98 -5.53 -4.96 6.58
C GLY A 98 -4.66 -4.00 5.79
N TRP A 99 -4.25 -4.38 4.57
CA TRP A 99 -3.49 -3.51 3.67
C TRP A 99 -4.30 -2.28 3.24
N PHE A 100 -5.53 -2.49 2.75
CA PHE A 100 -6.38 -1.37 2.33
C PHE A 100 -6.88 -0.54 3.52
N TYR A 101 -7.09 -1.18 4.67
CA TYR A 101 -7.40 -0.51 5.92
C TYR A 101 -6.25 0.43 6.32
N TYR A 102 -5.00 -0.02 6.27
CA TYR A 102 -3.81 0.80 6.50
C TYR A 102 -3.73 1.98 5.54
N LEU A 103 -3.99 1.77 4.24
CA LEU A 103 -3.96 2.87 3.27
C LEU A 103 -5.00 3.96 3.61
N LEU A 104 -6.17 3.57 4.12
CA LEU A 104 -7.25 4.49 4.45
C LEU A 104 -7.10 5.16 5.82
N ASN A 105 -6.64 4.43 6.83
CA ASN A 105 -6.70 4.85 8.23
C ASN A 105 -5.33 4.90 8.92
N GLY A 106 -4.29 4.27 8.37
CA GLY A 106 -3.06 4.00 9.11
C GLY A 106 -3.30 3.07 10.31
N TYR A 107 -2.31 3.00 11.21
CA TYR A 107 -2.41 2.23 12.45
C TYR A 107 -2.44 3.16 13.66
N SER A 108 -3.34 2.87 14.61
CA SER A 108 -3.42 3.61 15.87
C SER A 108 -2.11 3.51 16.67
N PRO A 109 -1.74 4.55 17.44
CA PRO A 109 -2.24 5.94 17.46
C PRO A 109 -1.88 6.86 16.27
N ARG A 110 -1.08 6.43 15.29
CA ARG A 110 -0.56 7.30 14.23
C ARG A 110 -1.35 7.11 12.93
N THR A 111 -2.61 7.52 12.96
CA THR A 111 -3.53 7.40 11.82
C THR A 111 -3.15 8.37 10.70
N ILE A 112 -3.18 7.87 9.46
CA ILE A 112 -2.83 8.62 8.24
C ILE A 112 -3.70 8.10 7.10
N ASN A 113 -4.36 9.00 6.38
CA ASN A 113 -5.06 8.65 5.16
C ASN A 113 -4.18 8.90 3.93
N HIS A 114 -3.73 7.84 3.27
CA HIS A 114 -2.83 7.92 2.10
C HIS A 114 -3.48 8.50 0.85
N PHE A 115 -4.80 8.73 0.86
CA PHE A 115 -5.56 9.36 -0.21
C PHE A 115 -5.88 10.83 0.08
N ASN A 116 -5.57 11.33 1.28
CA ASN A 116 -5.74 12.72 1.65
C ASN A 116 -4.43 13.50 1.44
N PRO A 117 -4.29 14.33 0.39
CA PRO A 117 -3.06 15.08 0.13
C PRO A 117 -2.78 16.16 1.18
N PHE A 118 -3.76 16.48 2.03
CA PHE A 118 -3.67 17.52 3.06
C PHE A 118 -3.24 16.97 4.42
N GLU A 119 -2.90 15.67 4.53
CA GLU A 119 -2.26 15.18 5.74
C GLU A 119 -0.99 16.01 6.05
N PRO A 120 -0.73 16.37 7.32
CA PRO A 120 0.42 17.21 7.68
C PRO A 120 1.77 16.66 7.19
N ILE A 121 1.88 15.34 7.06
CA ILE A 121 3.08 14.65 6.56
C ILE A 121 3.30 14.84 5.04
N PHE A 122 2.24 15.10 4.26
CA PHE A 122 2.31 15.23 2.79
C PHE A 122 2.38 16.69 2.32
N TYR A 123 1.67 17.60 3.00
CA TYR A 123 1.41 18.97 2.54
C TYR A 123 2.67 19.84 2.36
N ASN A 124 3.66 19.75 3.27
CA ASN A 124 4.68 20.81 3.39
C ASN A 124 5.84 20.77 2.38
N ARG A 125 6.07 19.67 1.65
CA ARG A 125 7.22 19.55 0.72
C ARG A 125 7.00 18.74 -0.55
N ASN A 126 5.90 17.99 -0.64
CA ASN A 126 5.77 16.93 -1.64
C ASN A 126 4.42 16.95 -2.39
N LEU A 127 3.68 18.06 -2.32
CA LEU A 127 2.31 18.13 -2.82
C LEU A 127 2.20 17.78 -4.31
N LEU A 128 3.16 18.20 -5.14
CA LEU A 128 3.15 17.87 -6.57
C LEU A 128 3.25 16.35 -6.82
N GLY A 129 4.20 15.66 -6.17
CA GLY A 129 4.38 14.22 -6.31
C GLY A 129 3.18 13.43 -5.78
N VAL A 130 2.64 13.88 -4.64
CA VAL A 130 1.40 13.34 -4.05
C VAL A 130 0.23 13.52 -5.00
N SER A 131 -0.01 14.73 -5.53
CA SER A 131 -1.08 15.00 -6.48
C SER A 131 -0.93 14.17 -7.75
N CYS A 132 0.27 14.08 -8.35
CA CYS A 132 0.51 13.24 -9.52
C CYS A 132 0.21 11.76 -9.26
N SER A 133 0.62 11.24 -8.11
CA SER A 133 0.38 9.84 -7.74
C SER A 133 -1.11 9.55 -7.49
N LEU A 134 -1.83 10.46 -6.83
CA LEU A 134 -3.28 10.32 -6.64
C LEU A 134 -4.05 10.46 -7.95
N LEU A 135 -3.63 11.35 -8.86
CA LEU A 135 -4.21 11.44 -10.20
C LEU A 135 -3.98 10.15 -11.00
N ALA A 136 -2.79 9.55 -10.92
CA ALA A 136 -2.52 8.27 -11.55
C ALA A 136 -3.38 7.15 -10.95
N TYR A 137 -3.60 7.14 -9.63
CA TYR A 137 -4.51 6.22 -8.96
C TYR A 137 -5.95 6.37 -9.48
N VAL A 138 -6.47 7.60 -9.56
CA VAL A 138 -7.80 7.88 -10.13
C VAL A 138 -7.88 7.41 -11.57
N GLY A 139 -6.83 7.64 -12.38
CA GLY A 139 -6.73 7.14 -13.75
C GLY A 139 -6.79 5.61 -13.85
N MET A 140 -6.13 4.91 -12.92
CA MET A 140 -6.22 3.44 -12.83
C MET A 140 -7.63 2.98 -12.47
N CYS A 141 -8.26 3.58 -11.45
CA CYS A 141 -9.64 3.25 -11.09
C CYS A 141 -10.61 3.50 -12.25
N TYR A 142 -10.44 4.59 -12.99
CA TYR A 142 -11.24 4.87 -14.18
C TYR A 142 -11.00 3.84 -15.29
N SER A 143 -9.75 3.45 -15.51
CA SER A 143 -9.39 2.39 -16.49
C SER A 143 -10.03 1.05 -16.12
N MET A 144 -10.04 0.69 -14.83
CA MET A 144 -10.74 -0.50 -14.33
C MET A 144 -12.25 -0.41 -14.49
N TYR A 145 -12.84 0.76 -14.25
CA TYR A 145 -14.26 1.00 -14.51
C TYR A 145 -14.60 0.77 -15.99
N LEU A 146 -13.84 1.37 -16.91
CA LEU A 146 -14.00 1.17 -18.35
C LEU A 146 -13.83 -0.31 -18.75
N TYR A 147 -12.85 -0.99 -18.18
CA TYR A 147 -12.66 -2.43 -18.38
C TYR A 147 -13.88 -3.23 -17.89
N GLY A 148 -14.40 -2.92 -16.69
CA GLY A 148 -15.60 -3.56 -16.14
C GLY A 148 -16.84 -3.34 -16.99
N CYS A 149 -17.01 -2.14 -17.58
CA CYS A 149 -18.10 -1.85 -18.51
C CYS A 149 -17.95 -2.58 -19.85
N SER A 150 -16.72 -2.78 -20.32
CA SER A 150 -16.45 -3.36 -21.65
C SER A 150 -16.41 -4.89 -21.64
N PHE A 151 -15.83 -5.47 -20.60
CA PHE A 151 -15.55 -6.91 -20.49
C PHE A 151 -16.31 -7.59 -19.35
N GLY A 152 -17.04 -6.83 -18.52
CA GLY A 152 -17.83 -7.35 -17.42
C GLY A 152 -17.13 -7.25 -16.06
N PHE A 153 -17.87 -6.82 -15.05
CA PHE A 153 -17.37 -6.66 -13.68
C PHE A 153 -16.79 -7.95 -13.10
N MET A 154 -17.40 -9.11 -13.37
CA MET A 154 -16.88 -10.39 -12.88
C MET A 154 -15.51 -10.74 -13.47
N ASN A 155 -15.21 -10.29 -14.70
CA ASN A 155 -13.89 -10.47 -15.29
C ASN A 155 -12.86 -9.54 -14.61
N LEU A 156 -13.23 -8.29 -14.31
CA LEU A 156 -12.38 -7.40 -13.51
C LEU A 156 -12.06 -8.03 -12.14
N VAL A 157 -13.06 -8.62 -11.49
CA VAL A 157 -12.89 -9.33 -10.22
C VAL A 157 -11.93 -10.52 -10.39
N ALA A 158 -12.22 -11.41 -11.34
CA ALA A 158 -11.51 -12.67 -11.53
C ALA A 158 -10.06 -12.51 -11.99
N TYR A 159 -9.75 -11.45 -12.74
CA TYR A 159 -8.45 -11.28 -13.39
C TYR A 159 -7.61 -10.13 -12.83
N HIS A 160 -8.17 -9.26 -11.98
CA HIS A 160 -7.42 -8.16 -11.38
C HIS A 160 -7.66 -7.95 -9.88
N LEU A 161 -8.91 -7.92 -9.42
CA LEU A 161 -9.18 -7.67 -7.99
C LEU A 161 -8.80 -8.86 -7.09
N ILE A 162 -9.03 -10.11 -7.52
CA ILE A 162 -8.58 -11.29 -6.76
C ILE A 162 -7.05 -11.33 -6.66
N PRO A 163 -6.26 -11.13 -7.75
CA PRO A 163 -4.81 -11.03 -7.64
C PRO A 163 -4.33 -9.88 -6.75
N VAL A 164 -4.98 -8.70 -6.83
CA VAL A 164 -4.70 -7.58 -5.93
C VAL A 164 -4.96 -7.96 -4.47
N PHE A 165 -6.06 -8.66 -4.19
CA PHE A 165 -6.37 -9.13 -2.84
C PHE A 165 -5.32 -10.12 -2.31
N LEU A 166 -4.81 -11.02 -3.16
CA LEU A 166 -3.73 -11.94 -2.80
C LEU A 166 -2.41 -11.20 -2.51
N PHE A 167 -2.04 -10.23 -3.34
CA PHE A 167 -0.93 -9.32 -3.06
C PHE A 167 -1.11 -8.60 -1.72
N ALA A 168 -2.28 -8.00 -1.49
CA ALA A 168 -2.58 -7.28 -0.26
C ALA A 168 -2.53 -8.20 0.97
N SER A 169 -2.88 -9.48 0.81
CA SER A 169 -2.70 -10.50 1.86
C SER A 169 -1.24 -10.77 2.15
N TYR A 170 -0.38 -10.86 1.12
CA TYR A 170 1.07 -10.94 1.31
C TYR A 170 1.62 -9.74 2.06
N MET A 171 1.11 -8.52 1.81
CA MET A 171 1.58 -7.33 2.54
C MET A 171 1.30 -7.45 4.04
N VAL A 172 0.10 -7.84 4.44
CA VAL A 172 -0.22 -8.06 5.87
C VAL A 172 0.72 -9.10 6.49
N ILE A 173 0.95 -10.22 5.81
CA ILE A 173 1.84 -11.30 6.29
C ILE A 173 3.29 -10.81 6.39
N ILE A 174 3.81 -10.17 5.35
CA ILE A 174 5.20 -9.72 5.27
C ILE A 174 5.48 -8.67 6.33
N THR A 175 4.57 -7.71 6.52
CA THR A 175 4.69 -6.71 7.57
C THR A 175 4.76 -7.38 8.94
N MET A 176 4.00 -8.45 9.18
CA MET A 176 4.09 -9.17 10.44
C MET A 176 5.38 -9.93 10.66
N LEU A 177 5.78 -10.72 9.67
CA LEU A 177 7.02 -11.49 9.78
C LEU A 177 8.25 -10.58 9.93
N HIS A 178 8.22 -9.35 9.38
CA HIS A 178 9.32 -8.39 9.53
C HIS A 178 9.39 -7.72 10.90
N HIS A 179 8.33 -7.78 11.70
CA HIS A 179 8.26 -7.01 12.94
C HIS A 179 7.96 -7.85 14.19
N THR A 180 7.62 -9.12 14.04
CA THR A 180 7.61 -10.07 15.15
C THR A 180 9.00 -10.69 15.30
N GLU A 181 9.78 -10.26 16.30
CA GLU A 181 10.85 -11.11 16.83
C GLU A 181 10.17 -12.32 17.51
N LEU A 182 10.40 -13.53 17.00
CA LEU A 182 10.03 -14.77 17.68
C LEU A 182 11.00 -15.05 18.83
#